data_AF-A0A6J5FCC6-F1
#
_entry.id   AF-A0A6J5FCC6-F1
#
_cell.length_a   1.000
_cell.length_b   1.000
_cell.length_c   1.000
_cell.angle_alpha   90.00
_cell.angle_beta   90.00
_cell.angle_gamma   90.00
#
_symmetry.space_group_name_H-M   'P 1'
#
loop_
_entity.id
_entity.type
_entity.pdbx_description
1 polymer ?
#
loop_
_entity_poly.entity_id
_entity_poly.type
_entity_poly.pdbx_seq_one_letter_code
_entity_poly.pdbx_strand_id
1 'polypeptide(L)'
;MFRVIEQIRNNLAGPTHWGLNESGMLAGQEVEDLLRAKTLWREAAENAITVAEKMMELCLHKQVVNRILEPFSTISAVVTATEWSNWYELRDHEDAQPEIRDLAQAMRQAVSRSSPREVGSGKLDDAHT
;
A
#
# COMPACT_ATOMS: atom_id res chain seq x y z
N MET A 1 -14.60 12.23 -11.65
CA MET A 1 -14.58 10.84 -11.14
C MET A 1 -13.93 10.84 -9.76
N PHE A 2 -14.38 10.00 -8.82
CA PHE A 2 -13.81 9.96 -7.48
C PHE A 2 -12.39 9.38 -7.53
N ARG A 3 -11.39 10.12 -7.01
CA ARG A 3 -9.96 9.82 -7.19
C ARG A 3 -9.58 8.39 -6.77
N VAL A 4 -10.15 7.89 -5.67
CA VAL A 4 -9.84 6.54 -5.17
C VAL A 4 -10.41 5.47 -6.10
N ILE A 5 -11.64 5.64 -6.60
CA ILE A 5 -12.25 4.69 -7.55
C ILE A 5 -11.43 4.62 -8.85
N GLU A 6 -10.98 5.77 -9.35
CA GLU A 6 -10.11 5.82 -10.52
C GLU A 6 -8.78 5.08 -10.29
N GLN A 7 -8.15 5.28 -9.12
CA GLN A 7 -6.94 4.56 -8.78
C GLN A 7 -7.17 3.04 -8.69
N ILE A 8 -8.27 2.59 -8.09
CA ILE A 8 -8.58 1.15 -7.99
C ILE A 8 -8.78 0.54 -9.39
N ARG A 9 -9.50 1.23 -10.28
CA ARG A 9 -9.73 0.75 -11.66
C ARG A 9 -8.44 0.65 -12.48
N ASN A 10 -7.53 1.61 -12.31
CA ASN A 10 -6.28 1.67 -13.08
C ASN A 10 -5.15 0.83 -12.47
N ASN A 11 -5.13 0.69 -11.15
CA ASN A 11 -4.08 0.01 -10.39
C ASN A 11 -4.66 -0.57 -9.09
N LEU A 12 -5.33 -1.71 -9.19
CA LEU A 12 -5.91 -2.40 -8.05
C LEU A 12 -4.82 -2.82 -7.03
N ALA A 13 -4.90 -2.30 -5.80
CA ALA A 13 -4.06 -2.78 -4.72
C ALA A 13 -4.53 -4.16 -4.25
N GLY A 14 -3.60 -4.98 -3.77
CA GLY A 14 -3.94 -6.29 -3.23
C GLY A 14 -2.70 -7.05 -2.74
N PRO A 15 -2.92 -8.28 -2.28
CA PRO A 15 -1.85 -9.12 -1.77
C PRO A 15 -0.75 -9.39 -2.81
N THR A 16 0.52 -9.28 -2.41
CA THR A 16 1.68 -9.72 -3.22
C THR A 16 1.96 -11.22 -3.03
N HIS A 17 1.43 -11.82 -1.97
CA HIS A 17 1.47 -13.26 -1.69
C HIS A 17 0.09 -13.77 -1.22
N TRP A 18 -0.41 -14.83 -1.85
CA TRP A 18 -1.74 -15.41 -1.62
C TRP A 18 -1.67 -16.65 -0.75
N GLY A 19 -1.33 -16.43 0.51
CA GLY A 19 -1.09 -17.47 1.51
C GLY A 19 -2.20 -18.51 1.64
N LEU A 20 -1.81 -19.79 1.63
CA LEU A 20 -2.64 -20.91 2.02
C LEU A 20 -2.92 -20.83 3.53
N ASN A 21 -4.14 -21.19 3.93
CA ASN A 21 -4.49 -21.26 5.34
C ASN A 21 -3.79 -22.44 6.02
N GLU A 22 -2.83 -22.15 6.88
CA GLU A 22 -2.08 -23.13 7.68
C GLU A 22 -2.46 -23.00 9.17
N SER A 23 -2.15 -24.01 9.98
CA SER A 23 -2.45 -23.94 11.42
C SER A 23 -1.68 -22.82 12.11
N GLY A 24 -2.38 -21.96 12.84
CA GLY A 24 -1.78 -20.81 13.53
C GLY A 24 -1.89 -19.53 12.70
N MET A 25 -0.89 -18.65 12.80
CA MET A 25 -0.78 -17.41 12.00
C MET A 25 0.32 -17.54 10.94
N LEU A 26 0.36 -18.68 10.26
CA LEU A 26 1.36 -18.99 9.23
C LEU A 26 0.68 -19.04 7.86
N ALA A 27 1.45 -18.69 6.84
CA ALA A 27 1.00 -18.62 5.45
C ALA A 27 2.18 -18.79 4.50
N GLY A 28 3.00 -19.82 4.73
CA GLY A 28 4.29 -19.98 4.03
C GLY A 28 4.14 -20.34 2.55
N GLN A 29 3.11 -21.11 2.21
CA GLN A 29 2.81 -21.51 0.83
C GLN A 29 1.69 -20.66 0.24
N GLU A 30 1.68 -20.46 -1.08
CA GLU A 30 0.52 -19.88 -1.76
C GLU A 30 -0.55 -20.95 -2.04
N VAL A 31 -1.81 -20.52 -2.19
CA VAL A 31 -2.88 -21.37 -2.70
C VAL A 31 -2.57 -21.84 -4.12
N GLU A 32 -2.98 -23.07 -4.47
CA GLU A 32 -2.75 -23.62 -5.82
C GLU A 32 -3.49 -22.82 -6.90
N ASP A 33 -4.75 -22.44 -6.64
CA ASP A 33 -5.60 -21.71 -7.58
C ASP A 33 -5.46 -20.18 -7.42
N LEU A 34 -4.26 -19.67 -7.70
CA LEU A 34 -3.95 -18.24 -7.67
C LEU A 34 -4.85 -17.40 -8.58
N LEU A 35 -5.24 -17.95 -9.73
CA LEU A 35 -6.08 -17.24 -10.69
C LEU A 35 -7.46 -16.97 -10.09
N ARG A 36 -8.06 -17.97 -9.43
CA ARG A 36 -9.34 -17.80 -8.76
C ARG A 36 -9.24 -16.86 -7.58
N ALA A 37 -8.17 -16.94 -6.77
CA ALA A 37 -7.96 -16.03 -5.65
C ALA A 37 -7.91 -14.56 -6.11
N LYS A 38 -7.11 -14.26 -7.14
CA LYS A 38 -7.01 -12.92 -7.74
C LYS A 38 -8.32 -12.46 -8.39
N THR A 39 -9.07 -13.38 -8.99
CA THR A 39 -10.40 -13.08 -9.57
C THR A 39 -11.38 -12.66 -8.49
N LEU A 40 -11.48 -13.43 -7.39
CA LEU A 40 -12.36 -13.12 -6.27
C LEU A 40 -12.01 -11.76 -5.63
N TRP A 41 -10.73 -11.41 -5.55
CA TRP A 41 -10.29 -10.11 -5.06
C TRP A 41 -10.73 -8.96 -5.96
N ARG A 42 -10.59 -9.13 -7.28
CA ARG A 42 -11.08 -8.16 -8.25
C ARG A 42 -12.60 -8.01 -8.17
N GLU A 43 -13.34 -9.10 -8.05
CA GLU A 43 -14.79 -9.07 -7.85
C GLU A 43 -15.17 -8.30 -6.58
N ALA A 44 -14.44 -8.51 -5.47
CA ALA A 44 -14.66 -7.74 -4.25
C ALA A 44 -14.41 -6.23 -4.44
N ALA A 45 -13.36 -5.85 -5.19
CA ALA A 45 -13.07 -4.46 -5.50
C ALA A 45 -14.17 -3.80 -6.35
N GLU A 46 -14.65 -4.48 -7.39
CA GLU A 46 -15.74 -3.97 -8.24
C GLU A 46 -17.07 -3.83 -7.47
N ASN A 47 -17.36 -4.77 -6.57
CA ASN A 47 -18.50 -4.68 -5.67
C ASN A 47 -18.36 -3.48 -4.72
N ALA A 48 -17.17 -3.24 -4.15
CA ALA A 48 -16.92 -2.10 -3.29
C ALA A 48 -17.04 -0.77 -4.05
N ILE A 49 -16.57 -0.68 -5.30
CA ILE A 49 -16.77 0.49 -6.16
C ILE A 49 -18.26 0.74 -6.39
N THR A 50 -19.02 -0.29 -6.76
CA THR A 50 -20.46 -0.20 -7.01
C THR A 50 -21.21 0.32 -5.79
N VAL A 51 -20.85 -0.16 -4.59
CA VAL A 51 -21.45 0.32 -3.33
C VAL A 51 -21.01 1.74 -3.01
N ALA A 52 -19.74 2.09 -3.24
CA ALA A 52 -19.21 3.43 -3.01
C ALA A 52 -19.92 4.48 -3.88
N GLU A 53 -20.19 4.16 -5.15
CA GLU A 53 -20.95 5.03 -6.06
C GLU A 53 -22.37 5.30 -5.52
N LYS A 54 -23.07 4.26 -5.04
CA LYS A 54 -24.38 4.42 -4.38
C LYS A 54 -24.32 5.24 -3.09
N MET A 55 -23.26 5.08 -2.29
CA MET A 55 -23.06 5.91 -1.09
C MET A 55 -22.85 7.39 -1.45
N MET A 56 -22.18 7.66 -2.57
CA MET A 56 -21.99 9.03 -3.07
C MET A 56 -23.30 9.64 -3.55
N GLU A 57 -24.20 8.86 -4.17
CA GLU A 57 -25.55 9.33 -4.56
C GLU A 57 -26.38 9.78 -3.34
N LEU A 58 -26.13 9.17 -2.17
CA LEU A 58 -26.72 9.56 -0.89
C LEU A 58 -26.00 10.74 -0.21
N CYS A 59 -25.04 11.38 -0.89
CA CYS A 59 -24.23 12.48 -0.37
C CYS A 59 -23.44 12.12 0.91
N LEU A 60 -23.06 10.84 1.10
CA LEU A 60 -22.19 10.47 2.23
C LEU A 60 -20.84 11.16 2.10
N HIS A 61 -20.30 11.60 3.24
CA HIS A 61 -18.98 12.23 3.27
C HIS A 61 -17.90 11.24 2.82
N LYS A 62 -16.90 11.75 2.08
CA LYS A 62 -15.80 10.97 1.51
C LYS A 62 -15.04 10.10 2.52
N GLN A 63 -14.97 10.51 3.80
CA GLN A 63 -14.33 9.70 4.84
C GLN A 63 -15.03 8.36 5.02
N VAL A 64 -16.37 8.34 4.92
CA VAL A 64 -17.17 7.12 5.06
C VAL A 64 -17.07 6.28 3.78
N VAL A 65 -17.21 6.92 2.60
CA VAL A 65 -17.09 6.23 1.30
C VAL A 65 -15.71 5.59 1.13
N ASN A 66 -14.64 6.27 1.56
CA ASN A 66 -13.28 5.73 1.46
C ASN A 66 -13.08 4.45 2.29
N ARG A 67 -13.81 4.25 3.40
CA ARG A 67 -13.58 3.09 4.29
C ARG A 67 -13.78 1.75 3.59
N ILE A 68 -14.76 1.67 2.70
CA ILE A 68 -15.03 0.42 1.96
C ILE A 68 -14.09 0.21 0.77
N LEU A 69 -13.39 1.27 0.35
CA LEU A 69 -12.47 1.24 -0.78
C LEU A 69 -11.01 1.01 -0.36
N GLU A 70 -10.68 1.25 0.91
CA GLU A 70 -9.32 1.13 1.44
C GLU A 70 -8.60 -0.16 1.07
N PRO A 71 -9.19 -1.36 1.21
CA PRO A 71 -8.48 -2.61 0.96
C PRO A 71 -7.91 -2.71 -0.48
N PHE A 72 -8.51 -1.98 -1.42
CA PHE A 72 -8.23 -2.05 -2.84
C PHE A 72 -7.40 -0.86 -3.34
N SER A 73 -7.08 0.08 -2.44
CA SER A 73 -6.44 1.34 -2.77
C SER A 73 -5.07 1.49 -2.12
N THR A 74 -4.23 2.32 -2.72
CA THR A 74 -2.96 2.74 -2.12
C THR A 74 -3.02 4.18 -1.65
N ILE A 75 -2.28 4.51 -0.59
CA ILE A 75 -2.05 5.89 -0.17
C ILE A 75 -0.65 6.36 -0.57
N SER A 76 -0.50 7.66 -0.76
CA SER A 76 0.82 8.29 -0.85
C SER A 76 1.09 9.01 0.46
N ALA A 77 2.22 8.69 1.09
CA ALA A 77 2.66 9.32 2.32
C ALA A 77 4.10 9.80 2.16
N VAL A 78 4.42 10.93 2.80
CA VAL A 78 5.80 11.38 2.98
C VAL A 78 6.22 10.96 4.38
N VAL A 79 7.32 10.21 4.47
CA VAL A 79 7.87 9.73 5.73
C VAL A 79 9.32 10.19 5.82
N THR A 80 9.67 10.78 6.95
CA THR A 80 11.04 11.19 7.28
C THR A 80 11.43 10.58 8.62
N ALA A 81 12.70 10.19 8.73
CA ALA A 81 13.28 9.70 9.97
C ALA A 81 14.79 9.94 9.94
N THR A 82 15.39 10.01 11.12
CA THR A 82 16.85 10.05 11.29
C THR A 82 17.44 8.64 11.37
N GLU A 83 16.64 7.66 11.80
CA GLU A 83 17.05 6.28 12.02
C GLU A 83 16.11 5.31 11.30
N TRP A 84 16.67 4.50 10.40
CA TRP A 84 15.91 3.52 9.60
C TRP A 84 16.26 2.06 9.94
N SER A 85 17.28 1.83 10.77
CA SER A 85 17.77 0.49 11.14
C SER A 85 16.66 -0.40 11.71
N ASN A 86 15.94 0.06 12.72
CA ASN A 86 14.85 -0.69 13.34
C ASN A 86 13.65 -0.91 12.38
N TRP A 87 13.36 0.05 11.50
CA TRP A 87 12.35 -0.14 10.45
C TRP A 87 12.72 -1.30 9.54
N TYR A 88 13.97 -1.32 9.09
CA TYR A 88 14.50 -2.36 8.23
C TYR A 88 14.57 -3.73 8.92
N GLU A 89 14.93 -3.77 10.20
CA GLU A 89 14.95 -5.01 10.99
C GLU A 89 13.55 -5.64 11.12
N LEU A 90 12.53 -4.83 11.39
CA LEU A 90 11.17 -5.33 11.62
C LEU A 90 10.35 -5.53 10.35
N ARG A 91 10.58 -4.69 9.33
CA ARG A 91 9.74 -4.68 8.12
C ARG A 91 10.34 -5.46 6.97
N ASP A 92 11.66 -5.65 6.92
CA ASP A 92 12.30 -6.60 6.01
C ASP A 92 12.58 -7.95 6.69
N HIS A 93 11.62 -8.42 7.48
CA HIS A 93 11.64 -9.74 8.12
C HIS A 93 10.79 -10.73 7.31
N GLU A 94 11.11 -12.01 7.33
CA GLU A 94 10.37 -13.03 6.57
C GLU A 94 8.90 -13.17 7.02
N ASP A 95 8.65 -13.04 8.32
CA ASP A 95 7.30 -13.05 8.91
C ASP A 95 6.57 -11.69 8.81
N ALA A 96 7.21 -10.66 8.25
CA ALA A 96 6.52 -9.40 8.02
C ALA A 96 5.48 -9.58 6.91
N GLN A 97 4.39 -8.80 6.98
CA GLN A 97 3.40 -8.80 5.92
C GLN A 97 4.08 -8.57 4.55
N PRO A 98 3.81 -9.40 3.53
CA PRO A 98 4.52 -9.36 2.25
C PRO A 98 4.60 -7.95 1.63
N GLU A 99 3.48 -7.21 1.64
CA GLU A 99 3.43 -5.88 1.01
C GLU A 99 4.32 -4.84 1.73
N ILE A 100 4.39 -4.89 3.07
CA ILE A 100 5.24 -3.95 3.83
C ILE A 100 6.71 -4.34 3.74
N ARG A 101 6.99 -5.63 3.55
CA ARG A 101 8.32 -6.15 3.29
C ARG A 101 8.84 -5.71 1.93
N ASP A 102 8.03 -5.85 0.89
CA ASP A 102 8.35 -5.35 -0.45
C ASP A 102 8.66 -3.85 -0.42
N LEU A 103 7.86 -3.07 0.31
CA LEU A 103 8.10 -1.64 0.52
C LEU A 103 9.43 -1.38 1.24
N ALA A 104 9.70 -2.08 2.34
CA ALA A 104 10.93 -1.90 3.11
C ALA A 104 12.19 -2.22 2.29
N GLN A 105 12.14 -3.27 1.46
CA GLN A 105 13.23 -3.64 0.55
C GLN A 105 13.44 -2.57 -0.52
N ALA A 106 12.36 -2.10 -1.16
CA ALA A 106 12.43 -1.03 -2.16
C ALA A 106 13.02 0.26 -1.57
N MET A 107 12.58 0.63 -0.35
CA MET A 107 13.13 1.77 0.38
C MET A 107 14.63 1.61 0.66
N ARG A 108 15.06 0.44 1.14
CA ARG A 108 16.49 0.17 1.43
C ARG A 108 17.35 0.28 0.17
N GLN A 109 16.86 -0.27 -0.95
CA GLN A 109 17.53 -0.15 -2.24
C GLN A 109 17.62 1.30 -2.70
N ALA A 110 16.53 2.08 -2.61
CA ALA A 110 16.51 3.48 -2.99
C ALA A 110 17.50 4.31 -2.17
N VAL A 111 17.54 4.11 -0.84
CA VAL A 111 18.51 4.77 0.04
C VAL A 111 19.94 4.39 -0.32
N SER A 112 20.23 3.10 -0.54
CA SER A 112 21.58 2.63 -0.89
C SER A 112 22.12 3.19 -2.21
N ARG A 113 21.23 3.57 -3.12
CA ARG A 113 21.54 4.18 -4.42
C ARG A 113 21.47 5.71 -4.40
N SER A 114 21.01 6.30 -3.31
CA SER A 114 20.90 7.74 -3.17
C SER A 114 22.28 8.34 -2.85
N SER A 115 22.52 9.55 -3.35
CA SER A 115 23.64 10.39 -2.95
C SER A 115 23.09 11.63 -2.25
N PRO A 116 22.99 11.64 -0.91
CA PRO A 116 22.47 12.79 -0.18
C PRO A 116 23.32 14.03 -0.45
N ARG A 117 22.66 15.16 -0.70
CA ARG A 117 23.34 16.46 -0.69
C ARG A 117 23.40 16.94 0.76
N GLU A 118 24.60 17.08 1.29
CA GLU A 118 24.79 17.78 2.55
C GLU A 118 24.40 19.24 2.37
N VAL A 119 23.38 19.65 3.13
CA VAL A 119 23.03 21.05 3.34
C VAL A 119 23.55 21.42 4.72
N GLY A 120 24.52 22.33 4.77
CA GLY A 120 25.10 22.80 6.03
C GLY A 120 24.03 23.36 6.98
N SER A 121 24.35 23.43 8.27
CA SER A 121 23.43 23.97 9.28
C SER A 121 22.99 25.39 8.91
N GLY A 122 21.69 25.57 8.62
CA GLY A 122 21.06 26.90 8.51
C GLY A 122 20.79 27.46 7.12
N LYS A 123 20.83 26.67 6.04
CA LYS A 123 20.35 27.13 4.71
C LYS A 123 19.45 26.09 4.04
N LEU A 124 18.14 26.27 4.20
CA LEU A 124 17.22 25.86 3.14
C LEU A 124 17.31 26.99 2.12
N ASP A 125 17.90 26.73 0.96
CA ASP A 125 17.95 27.72 -0.12
C ASP A 125 16.50 28.12 -0.46
N ASP A 126 16.17 29.41 -0.26
CA ASP A 126 14.93 30.03 -0.73
C ASP A 126 14.93 30.04 -2.27
N ALA A 127 14.64 28.89 -2.87
CA ALA A 127 14.64 28.72 -4.32
C ALA A 127 13.30 28.18 -4.82
N HIS A 128 12.20 28.79 -4.40
CA HIS A 128 10.90 28.69 -5.08
C HIS A 128 10.19 30.06 -5.05
N THR A 129 10.55 30.92 -6.01
CA THR A 129 9.66 31.96 -6.54
C THR A 129 9.17 31.50 -7.92
#